data_AF-A0A7C7JKL4-F1
#
_entry.id   AF-A0A7C7JKL4-F1
#
_cell.length_a   1.000
_cell.length_b   1.000
_cell.length_c   1.000
_cell.angle_alpha   90.00
_cell.angle_beta   90.00
_cell.angle_gamma   90.00
#
_symmetry.space_group_name_H-M   'P 1'
#
loop_
_entity.id
_entity.type
_entity.pdbx_description
1 polymer ?
#
loop_
_entity_poly.entity_id
_entity_poly.type
_entity_poly.pdbx_seq_one_letter_code
_entity_poly.pdbx_strand_id
1 'polypeptide(L)'
;MSELFKTIVDKSPLGVLIYDKTLGEVVYTNQTLRDWGIFETPFVEKLLNLQNGELEYKGHFFKVQTFEEEGKKVFLLEDITPLKTYQRAKKDFVANVSHELKTPISVIASVA
;
A
#
# COMPACT_ATOMS: atom_id res chain seq x y z
N MET A 1 -3.28 -17.00 -20.58
CA MET A 1 -2.08 -16.37 -19.97
C MET A 1 -0.94 -17.36 -20.04
N SER A 2 0.26 -16.93 -20.46
CA SER A 2 1.42 -17.83 -20.51
C SER A 2 1.82 -18.28 -19.11
N GLU A 3 2.35 -19.50 -18.95
CA GLU A 3 2.86 -20.01 -17.67
C GLU A 3 3.99 -19.13 -17.12
N LEU A 4 4.77 -18.51 -18.00
CA LEU A 4 5.84 -17.59 -17.65
C LEU A 4 5.30 -16.34 -16.95
N PHE A 5 4.18 -15.79 -17.43
CA PHE A 5 3.53 -14.63 -16.80
C PHE A 5 3.00 -14.97 -15.41
N LYS A 6 2.30 -16.11 -15.26
CA LYS A 6 1.84 -16.57 -13.93
C LYS A 6 2.99 -16.72 -12.95
N THR A 7 4.10 -17.31 -13.39
CA THR A 7 5.28 -17.54 -12.55
C THR A 7 5.94 -16.23 -12.12
N ILE A 8 6.02 -15.24 -13.01
CA ILE A 8 6.59 -13.92 -12.69
C ILE A 8 5.71 -13.19 -11.68
N VAL A 9 4.38 -13.23 -11.89
CA VAL A 9 3.43 -12.54 -11.01
C VAL A 9 3.33 -13.21 -9.64
N ASP A 10 3.35 -14.54 -9.55
CA ASP A 10 3.36 -15.25 -8.27
C ASP A 10 4.64 -15.02 -7.47
N LYS A 11 5.78 -14.81 -8.14
CA LYS A 11 7.05 -14.45 -7.50
C LYS A 11 7.22 -12.95 -7.26
N SER A 12 6.28 -12.13 -7.72
CA SER A 12 6.35 -10.69 -7.56
C SER A 12 6.15 -10.33 -6.08
N PRO A 13 6.98 -9.45 -5.51
CA PRO A 13 6.73 -8.90 -4.17
C PRO A 13 5.53 -7.93 -4.15
N LEU A 14 4.97 -7.61 -5.32
CA LEU A 14 3.81 -6.75 -5.48
C LEU A 14 2.54 -7.58 -5.56
N GLY A 15 1.47 -7.10 -4.95
CA GLY A 15 0.13 -7.62 -5.17
C GLY A 15 -0.33 -7.33 -6.59
N VAL A 16 -0.88 -8.32 -7.28
CA VAL A 16 -1.43 -8.12 -8.63
C VAL A 16 -2.88 -8.58 -8.63
N LEU A 17 -3.78 -7.72 -9.08
CA LEU A 17 -5.21 -8.01 -9.23
C LEU A 17 -5.64 -7.65 -10.65
N ILE A 18 -6.25 -8.60 -11.36
CA ILE A 18 -6.77 -8.39 -12.72
C ILE A 18 -8.28 -8.48 -12.66
N TYR A 19 -8.93 -7.39 -13.06
CA TYR A 19 -10.37 -7.27 -13.19
C TYR A 19 -10.75 -7.26 -14.66
N ASP A 20 -11.67 -8.14 -15.05
CA ASP A 20 -12.22 -8.17 -16.40
C ASP A 20 -13.48 -7.31 -16.46
N LYS A 21 -13.47 -6.23 -17.25
CA LYS A 21 -14.63 -5.34 -17.35
C LYS A 21 -15.82 -5.99 -18.06
N THR A 22 -15.58 -6.97 -18.92
CA THR A 22 -16.61 -7.65 -19.70
C THR A 22 -17.34 -8.67 -18.83
N LEU A 23 -16.60 -9.40 -17.98
CA LEU A 23 -17.18 -10.38 -17.06
C LEU A 23 -17.67 -9.74 -15.74
N GLY A 24 -17.12 -8.58 -15.37
CA GLY A 24 -17.48 -7.88 -14.13
C GLY A 24 -16.86 -8.53 -12.88
N GLU A 25 -15.79 -9.29 -13.02
CA GLU A 25 -15.19 -10.06 -11.93
C GLU A 25 -13.66 -10.02 -11.95
N VAL A 26 -13.06 -10.41 -10.81
CA VAL A 26 -11.61 -10.57 -10.67
C VAL A 26 -11.19 -11.90 -11.27
N VAL A 27 -10.57 -11.84 -12.44
CA VAL A 27 -10.07 -13.03 -13.18
C VAL A 27 -8.76 -13.57 -12.61
N TYR A 28 -7.98 -12.73 -11.92
CA TYR A 28 -6.74 -13.17 -11.32
C TYR A 28 -6.33 -12.30 -10.12
N THR A 29 -5.75 -12.95 -9.12
CA THR A 29 -5.07 -12.30 -7.99
C THR A 29 -3.98 -13.22 -7.47
N ASN A 30 -2.81 -12.67 -7.13
CA ASN A 30 -1.68 -13.46 -6.63
C ASN A 30 -1.89 -13.94 -5.18
N GLN A 31 -1.13 -14.95 -4.76
CA GLN A 31 -1.34 -15.61 -3.46
C GLN A 31 -1.22 -14.63 -2.28
N THR A 32 -0.26 -13.70 -2.32
CA THR A 32 -0.08 -12.69 -1.28
C THR A 32 -1.35 -11.88 -1.01
N LEU A 33 -2.03 -11.42 -2.07
CA LEU A 33 -3.29 -10.68 -1.91
C LEU A 33 -4.45 -11.60 -1.50
N ARG A 34 -4.44 -12.87 -1.94
CA ARG A 34 -5.43 -13.87 -1.48
C ARG A 34 -5.33 -14.11 0.02
N ASP A 35 -4.11 -14.27 0.54
CA ASP A 35 -3.87 -14.51 1.96
C ASP A 35 -4.36 -13.33 2.83
N TRP A 36 -4.30 -12.11 2.28
CA TRP A 36 -4.79 -10.90 2.93
C TRP A 36 -6.30 -10.63 2.71
N GLY A 37 -7.00 -11.46 1.93
CA GLY A 37 -8.41 -11.23 1.58
C GLY A 37 -8.63 -10.03 0.66
N ILE A 38 -7.58 -9.61 -0.07
CA ILE A 38 -7.56 -8.41 -0.90
C ILE A 38 -8.00 -8.76 -2.33
N PHE A 39 -9.22 -9.25 -2.41
CA PHE A 39 -9.94 -9.58 -3.64
C PHE A 39 -11.46 -9.57 -3.43
N GLU A 40 -11.93 -9.32 -2.20
CA GLU A 40 -13.34 -9.19 -1.88
C GLU A 40 -13.98 -8.01 -2.64
N THR A 41 -15.25 -8.14 -3.02
CA THR A 41 -16.01 -7.14 -3.78
C THR A 41 -15.89 -5.70 -3.24
N PRO A 42 -15.99 -5.46 -1.91
CA PRO A 42 -15.87 -4.11 -1.36
C PRO A 42 -14.50 -3.46 -1.60
N PHE A 43 -13.44 -4.27 -1.67
CA PHE A 43 -12.11 -3.78 -1.99
C PHE A 43 -11.96 -3.48 -3.48
N VAL A 44 -12.46 -4.37 -4.33
CA VAL A 44 -12.42 -4.20 -5.79
C VAL A 44 -13.19 -2.97 -6.22
N GLU A 45 -14.36 -2.68 -5.63
CA GLU A 45 -15.11 -1.45 -5.91
C GLU A 45 -14.30 -0.19 -5.58
N LYS A 46 -13.57 -0.18 -4.46
CA LYS A 46 -12.68 0.93 -4.12
C LYS A 46 -11.55 1.07 -5.12
N LEU A 47 -10.94 -0.03 -5.55
CA LEU A 47 -9.92 -0.03 -6.60
C LEU A 47 -10.46 0.49 -7.93
N LEU A 48 -11.66 0.09 -8.34
CA LEU A 48 -12.24 0.51 -9.62
C LEU A 48 -12.47 2.02 -9.71
N ASN A 49 -12.78 2.65 -8.57
CA ASN A 49 -12.93 4.10 -8.43
C ASN A 49 -11.60 4.85 -8.28
N LEU A 50 -10.50 4.12 -8.09
CA LEU A 50 -9.16 4.69 -7.90
C LEU A 50 -8.36 4.54 -9.20
N GLN A 51 -7.72 5.63 -9.65
CA GLN A 51 -6.82 5.57 -10.80
C GLN A 51 -5.43 5.16 -10.34
N ASN A 52 -4.67 6.11 -9.82
CA ASN A 52 -3.36 5.88 -9.21
C ASN A 52 -3.34 6.61 -7.87
N GLY A 53 -2.86 5.96 -6.82
CA GLY A 53 -2.88 6.57 -5.49
C GLY A 53 -2.54 5.61 -4.37
N GLU A 54 -2.81 6.05 -3.15
CA GLU A 54 -2.69 5.21 -1.96
C GLU A 54 -4.07 4.76 -1.51
N LEU A 55 -4.22 3.48 -1.18
CA LEU A 55 -5.44 2.88 -0.67
C LEU A 55 -5.12 2.21 0.66
N GLU A 56 -5.84 2.61 1.70
CA GLU A 56 -5.80 1.92 2.98
C GLU A 56 -6.93 0.89 3.06
N TYR A 57 -6.58 -0.36 3.38
CA TYR A 57 -7.56 -1.41 3.58
C TYR A 57 -7.10 -2.42 4.62
N LYS A 58 -7.97 -2.76 5.57
CA LYS A 58 -7.69 -3.68 6.70
C LYS A 58 -6.36 -3.35 7.44
N GLY A 59 -5.99 -2.07 7.54
CA GLY A 59 -4.77 -1.61 8.22
C GLY A 59 -3.49 -1.67 7.39
N HIS A 60 -3.57 -2.12 6.14
CA HIS A 60 -2.47 -2.06 5.19
C HIS A 60 -2.61 -0.86 4.27
N PHE A 61 -1.48 -0.22 3.94
CA PHE A 61 -1.40 0.85 2.97
C PHE A 61 -0.83 0.32 1.67
N PHE A 62 -1.61 0.42 0.61
CA PHE A 62 -1.20 0.02 -0.73
C PHE A 62 -1.01 1.23 -1.61
N LYS A 63 0.12 1.30 -2.30
CA LYS A 63 0.24 2.16 -3.46
C LYS A 63 -0.27 1.41 -4.68
N VAL A 64 -1.34 1.92 -5.27
CA VAL A 64 -2.06 1.31 -6.38
C VAL A 64 -1.64 2.00 -7.67
N GLN A 65 -1.22 1.20 -8.65
CA GLN A 65 -1.06 1.60 -10.04
C GLN A 65 -2.06 0.82 -10.90
N THR A 66 -2.82 1.53 -11.72
CA THR A 66 -3.80 0.91 -12.61
C THR A 66 -3.30 0.96 -14.05
N PHE A 67 -3.41 -0.17 -14.72
CA PHE A 67 -3.15 -0.34 -16.15
C PHE A 67 -4.42 -0.87 -16.80
N GLU A 68 -4.69 -0.46 -18.03
CA GLU A 68 -5.82 -0.97 -18.80
C GLU A 68 -5.29 -1.50 -20.13
N GLU A 69 -5.57 -2.77 -20.40
CA GLU A 69 -5.09 -3.48 -21.59
C GLU A 69 -6.21 -4.42 -22.08
N GLU A 70 -6.57 -4.34 -23.36
CA GLU A 70 -7.58 -5.22 -24.00
C GLU A 70 -8.90 -5.39 -23.20
N GLY A 71 -9.40 -4.32 -22.57
CA GLY A 71 -10.64 -4.36 -21.78
C GLY A 71 -10.50 -4.96 -20.38
N LYS A 72 -9.29 -5.35 -19.98
CA LYS A 72 -8.96 -5.78 -18.61
C LYS A 72 -8.28 -4.63 -17.87
N LYS A 73 -8.71 -4.42 -16.62
CA LYS A 73 -8.04 -3.52 -15.69
C LYS A 73 -7.09 -4.34 -14.82
N VAL A 74 -5.81 -4.00 -14.85
CA VAL A 74 -4.78 -4.59 -14.01
C VAL A 74 -4.43 -3.58 -12.93
N PHE A 75 -4.52 -4.01 -11.68
CA PHE A 75 -4.12 -3.26 -10.50
C PHE A 75 -2.85 -3.87 -9.93
N LEU A 76 -1.83 -3.04 -9.80
CA LEU A 76 -0.59 -3.36 -9.11
C LEU A 76 -0.61 -2.69 -7.74
N LEU A 77 -0.49 -3.48 -6.69
CA LEU A 77 -0.58 -3.06 -5.30
C LEU A 77 0.77 -3.27 -4.62
N GLU A 78 1.45 -2.18 -4.30
CA GLU A 78 2.69 -2.18 -3.53
C GLU A 78 2.36 -1.92 -2.06
N ASP A 79 2.73 -2.83 -1.15
CA ASP A 79 2.58 -2.60 0.29
C ASP A 79 3.59 -1.54 0.78
N ILE A 80 3.08 -0.36 1.09
CA ILE A 80 3.85 0.78 1.63
C ILE A 80 3.64 0.94 3.14
N THR A 81 3.01 -0.03 3.82
CA THR A 81 2.83 -0.04 5.29
C THR A 81 4.15 0.08 6.05
N PRO A 82 5.23 -0.64 5.68
CA PRO A 82 6.53 -0.49 6.35
C PRO A 82 7.08 0.93 6.18
N LEU A 83 6.94 1.50 4.99
CA LEU A 83 7.40 2.85 4.67
C LEU A 83 6.66 3.91 5.49
N LYS A 84 5.32 3.82 5.58
CA LYS A 84 4.49 4.71 6.39
C LYS A 84 4.82 4.62 7.88
N THR A 85 5.01 3.40 8.39
CA THR A 85 5.41 3.17 9.78
C THR A 85 6.76 3.82 10.09
N TYR A 86 7.75 3.67 9.20
CA TYR A 86 9.06 4.29 9.36
C TYR A 86 8.99 5.83 9.31
N GLN A 87 8.22 6.40 8.39
CA GLN A 87 8.01 7.85 8.30
C GLN A 87 7.36 8.41 9.56
N ARG A 88 6.40 7.68 10.15
CA ARG A 88 5.75 8.06 11.40
C ARG A 88 6.73 8.01 12.58
N ALA A 89 7.46 6.91 12.72
CA ALA A 89 8.49 6.77 13.76
C ALA A 89 9.57 7.86 13.67
N LYS A 90 9.99 8.23 12.45
CA LYS A 90 10.95 9.35 12.25
C LYS A 90 10.35 10.69 12.67
N LYS A 91 9.08 10.96 12.34
CA LYS A 91 8.40 12.20 12.77
C LYS A 91 8.26 12.25 14.29
N ASP A 92 7.84 11.15 14.90
CA ASP A 92 7.68 11.04 16.36
C ASP A 92 9.05 11.16 17.05
N PHE A 93 10.12 10.59 16.48
CA PHE A 93 11.49 10.79 16.96
C PHE A 93 11.93 12.25 16.88
N VAL A 94 11.73 12.93 15.75
CA VAL A 94 12.09 14.35 15.60
C VAL A 94 11.27 15.22 16.55
N ALA A 95 9.98 14.93 16.72
CA ALA A 95 9.12 15.63 17.66
C ALA A 95 9.58 15.39 19.11
N ASN A 96 9.82 14.13 19.51
CA ASN A 96 10.28 13.78 20.85
C ASN A 96 11.64 14.41 21.16
N VAL A 97 12.60 14.34 20.25
CA VAL A 97 13.90 15.02 20.41
C VAL A 97 13.74 16.55 20.46
N SER A 98 12.83 17.13 19.67
CA SER A 98 12.54 18.57 19.74
C SER A 98 11.88 18.98 21.06
N HIS A 99 11.04 18.11 21.63
CA HIS A 99 10.41 18.32 22.93
C HIS A 99 11.40 18.14 24.09
N GLU A 100 12.28 17.13 24.01
CA GLU A 100 13.36 16.86 24.98
C GLU A 100 14.53 17.84 24.88
N LEU A 101 14.70 18.58 23.78
CA LEU A 101 15.66 19.69 23.69
C LEU A 101 15.09 21.03 24.21
N LYS A 102 13.76 21.19 24.24
CA LYS A 102 13.10 22.40 24.77
C LYS A 102 13.11 22.47 26.30
N THR A 103 13.10 21.33 26.98
CA THR A 103 13.06 21.26 28.45
C THR A 103 14.42 21.51 29.15
N PRO A 104 15.57 20.99 28.70
CA PRO A 104 16.85 21.18 29.39
C PRO A 104 17.43 22.58 29.19
N ILE A 105 17.13 23.28 28.09
CA ILE A 105 17.63 24.66 27.87
C ILE A 105 17.02 25.67 28.86
N SER A 106 15.83 25.41 29.40
CA SER A 106 15.29 26.25 30.49
C SER A 106 16.01 26.04 31.82
N VAL A 107 16.54 24.84 32.09
CA VAL A 107 17.26 24.56 33.35
C VAL A 107 18.67 25.14 33.33
N ILE A 108 19.35 25.11 32.17
CA ILE A 108 20.71 25.67 32.04
C ILE A 108 20.70 27.20 32.01
N ALA A 109 19.68 27.84 31.44
CA ALA A 109 19.56 29.30 31.42
C ALA A 109 19.19 29.92 32.80
N SER A 110 18.75 29.12 33.78
CA SER A 110 18.46 29.59 35.15
C SER A 110 19.62 29.37 36.13
N VAL A 111 20.70 28.72 35.68
CA VAL A 111 21.96 28.52 36.42
C VAL A 111 23.10 29.15 35.62
N ALA A 112 22.91 30.40 35.18
CA ALA A 112 23.94 31.25 34.60
C ALA A 112 23.71 32.70 35.06
#